data_AF-T0ZD16-F1
#
_entry.id   AF-T0ZD16-F1
#
_cell.length_a   1.000
_cell.length_b   1.000
_cell.length_c   1.000
_cell.angle_alpha   90.00
_cell.angle_beta   90.00
_cell.angle_gamma   90.00
#
_symmetry.space_group_name_H-M   'P 1'
#
loop_
_entity.id
_entity.type
_entity.pdbx_description
1 polymer ?
#
loop_
_entity_poly.entity_id
_entity_poly.type
_entity_poly.pdbx_seq_one_letter_code
_entity_poly.pdbx_strand_id
1 'polypeptide(L)'
;MSARCELPQGCGALELRPDVHGPLDLDALGACLRVGWRRGGERLRVRPGGARRALKSLLQEARVPPAERARLPLLFRDGELVAAADLWIDASVRAGGAVRRRARLIWHKAPHGPC
;
A
#
# COMPACT_ATOMS: atom_id res chain seq x y z
N MET A 1 5.52 1.12 -18.78
CA MET A 1 5.21 -0.25 -18.34
C MET A 1 4.84 -0.20 -16.87
N SER A 2 3.61 -0.56 -16.51
CA SER A 2 3.19 -0.71 -15.11
C SER A 2 3.54 -2.10 -14.59
N ALA A 3 3.82 -2.22 -13.30
CA ALA A 3 4.09 -3.49 -12.65
C ALA A 3 2.82 -3.94 -11.92
N ARG A 4 2.21 -5.04 -12.36
CA ARG A 4 1.01 -5.60 -11.73
C ARG A 4 1.36 -6.88 -10.99
N CYS A 5 0.96 -6.97 -9.73
CA CYS A 5 1.11 -8.13 -8.89
C CYS A 5 -0.29 -8.68 -8.56
N GLU A 6 -0.57 -9.91 -8.95
CA GLU A 6 -1.83 -10.57 -8.60
C GLU A 6 -1.81 -11.00 -7.14
N LEU A 7 -2.89 -10.70 -6.43
CA LEU A 7 -3.02 -11.05 -5.02
C LEU A 7 -3.51 -12.49 -4.92
N PRO A 8 -2.96 -13.29 -3.99
CA PRO A 8 -3.42 -14.65 -3.78
C PRO A 8 -4.89 -14.68 -3.35
N GLN A 9 -5.54 -15.84 -3.51
CA GLN A 9 -6.92 -16.10 -3.07
C GLN A 9 -7.98 -15.24 -3.78
N GLY A 10 -7.69 -14.76 -5.00
CA GLY A 10 -8.65 -13.96 -5.78
C GLY A 10 -9.01 -12.64 -5.10
N CYS A 11 -8.14 -12.08 -4.27
CA CYS A 11 -8.39 -10.80 -3.59
C CYS A 11 -8.16 -9.57 -4.49
N GLY A 12 -7.87 -9.79 -5.77
CA GLY A 12 -7.69 -8.75 -6.79
C GLY A 12 -6.24 -8.66 -7.26
N ALA A 13 -5.83 -7.48 -7.70
CA ALA A 13 -4.46 -7.21 -8.11
C ALA A 13 -3.99 -5.86 -7.56
N LEU A 14 -2.71 -5.78 -7.23
CA LEU A 14 -2.05 -4.54 -6.89
C LEU A 14 -1.23 -4.08 -8.09
N GLU A 15 -1.57 -2.93 -8.65
CA GLU A 15 -0.86 -2.35 -9.79
C GLU A 15 -0.04 -1.15 -9.34
N LEU A 16 1.25 -1.19 -9.63
CA LEU A 16 2.18 -0.08 -9.51
C LEU A 16 2.30 0.60 -10.87
N ARG A 17 1.64 1.74 -11.01
CA ARG A 17 1.62 2.51 -12.26
C ARG A 17 2.60 3.69 -12.15
N PRO A 18 3.62 3.78 -13.02
CA PRO A 18 4.44 4.98 -13.13
C PRO A 18 3.55 6.21 -13.37
N ASP A 19 3.75 7.24 -12.57
CA ASP A 19 2.93 8.46 -12.56
C ASP A 19 3.82 9.61 -12.13
N VAL A 20 4.03 10.59 -13.00
CA VAL A 20 4.89 11.77 -12.74
C VAL A 20 4.38 12.64 -11.60
N HIS A 21 3.09 12.51 -11.25
CA HIS A 21 2.48 13.15 -10.07
C HIS A 21 2.12 12.13 -8.98
N GLY A 22 2.68 10.92 -9.10
CA GLY A 22 2.49 9.83 -8.16
C GLY A 22 3.03 10.16 -6.77
N PRO A 23 2.32 9.73 -5.70
CA PRO A 23 2.76 9.94 -4.34
C PRO A 23 3.87 8.97 -3.89
N LEU A 24 4.23 7.97 -4.70
CA LEU A 24 5.22 6.95 -4.36
C LEU A 24 6.55 7.24 -5.07
N ASP A 25 7.65 7.06 -4.35
CA ASP A 25 9.01 7.09 -4.88
C ASP A 25 9.45 5.66 -5.24
N LEU A 26 9.66 5.41 -6.53
CA LEU A 26 10.10 4.10 -7.04
C LEU A 26 11.53 3.76 -6.64
N ASP A 27 12.38 4.77 -6.43
CA ASP A 27 13.76 4.57 -5.97
C ASP A 27 13.78 4.15 -4.50
N ALA A 28 12.98 4.80 -3.66
CA ALA A 28 12.89 4.50 -2.22
C ALA A 28 12.16 3.17 -1.93
N LEU A 29 11.28 2.75 -2.83
CA LEU A 29 10.52 1.49 -2.70
C LEU A 29 11.45 0.27 -2.75
N GLY A 30 12.51 0.32 -3.56
CA GLY A 30 13.47 -0.76 -3.73
C GLY A 30 12.99 -1.88 -4.66
N ALA A 31 13.84 -2.88 -4.85
CA ALA A 31 13.60 -3.98 -5.79
C ALA A 31 12.86 -5.19 -5.17
N CYS A 32 13.02 -5.44 -3.88
CA CYS A 32 12.46 -6.60 -3.19
C CYS A 32 11.26 -6.23 -2.33
N LEU A 33 10.08 -6.31 -2.93
CA LEU A 33 8.81 -6.07 -2.25
C LEU A 33 8.08 -7.38 -2.00
N ARG A 34 7.41 -7.47 -0.86
CA ARG A 34 6.52 -8.58 -0.52
C ARG A 34 5.13 -8.05 -0.31
N VAL A 35 4.15 -8.66 -0.97
CA VAL A 35 2.75 -8.41 -0.66
C VAL A 35 2.28 -9.44 0.36
N GLY A 36 1.59 -8.98 1.38
CA GLY A 36 1.04 -9.81 2.44
C GLY A 36 -0.32 -9.30 2.92
N TRP A 37 -0.86 -10.03 3.89
CA TRP A 37 -2.15 -9.71 4.52
C TRP A 37 -1.95 -9.17 5.93
N ARG A 38 -2.98 -8.50 6.44
CA ARG A 38 -2.99 -7.98 7.80
C ARG A 38 -2.99 -9.13 8.81
N ARG A 39 -1.96 -9.17 9.65
CA ARG A 39 -1.77 -10.09 10.79
C ARG A 39 -2.06 -9.41 12.13
N GLY A 40 -2.05 -8.07 12.16
CA GLY A 40 -2.24 -7.27 13.36
C GLY A 40 -0.91 -6.84 13.99
N GLY A 41 -0.83 -5.57 14.39
CA GLY A 41 0.38 -4.96 14.93
C GLY A 41 1.13 -4.06 13.94
N GLU A 42 0.65 -3.97 12.69
CA GLU A 42 1.30 -3.16 11.67
C GLU A 42 1.15 -1.66 11.94
N ARG A 43 2.19 -0.90 11.60
CA ARG A 43 2.24 0.55 11.83
C ARG A 43 2.82 1.24 10.60
N LEU A 44 2.28 2.41 10.29
CA LEU A 44 2.66 3.24 9.15
C LEU A 44 2.83 4.69 9.58
N ARG A 45 3.80 5.38 9.01
CA ARG A 45 3.96 6.83 9.12
C ARG A 45 3.37 7.48 7.87
N VAL A 46 2.10 7.89 7.93
CA VAL A 46 1.39 8.47 6.77
C VAL A 46 1.92 9.87 6.39
N ARG A 47 2.51 10.62 7.33
CA ARG A 47 3.03 11.98 7.12
C ARG A 47 4.54 12.03 7.39
N PRO A 48 5.34 12.66 6.51
CA PRO A 48 6.74 12.97 6.83
C PRO A 48 6.84 13.73 8.16
N GLY A 49 7.76 13.30 9.03
CA GLY A 49 7.90 13.87 10.39
C GLY A 49 6.80 13.49 11.39
N GLY A 50 5.76 12.74 10.99
CA GLY A 50 4.68 12.31 11.88
C GLY A 50 5.01 11.06 12.71
N ALA A 51 4.17 10.79 13.72
CA ALA A 51 4.23 9.55 14.49
C ALA A 51 3.82 8.33 13.64
N ARG A 52 4.40 7.15 13.93
CA ARG A 52 3.94 5.86 13.37
C ARG A 52 2.57 5.52 13.98
N ARG A 53 1.53 5.50 13.14
CA ARG A 53 0.15 5.18 13.52
C ARG A 53 -0.11 3.70 13.30
N ALA A 54 -0.83 3.06 14.21
CA ALA A 54 -1.26 1.68 14.00
C ALA A 54 -2.21 1.60 12.81
N LEU A 55 -1.99 0.63 11.92
CA LEU A 55 -2.84 0.41 10.75
C LEU A 55 -4.30 0.18 11.17
N LYS A 56 -4.52 -0.50 12.31
CA LYS A 56 -5.86 -0.68 12.89
C LYS A 56 -6.58 0.66 13.09
N SER A 57 -5.92 1.67 13.65
CA SER A 57 -6.51 2.99 13.87
C SER A 57 -6.83 3.70 12.55
N LEU A 58 -5.91 3.63 11.58
CA LEU A 58 -6.13 4.21 10.24
C LEU A 58 -7.35 3.56 9.55
N LEU A 59 -7.47 2.24 9.61
CA LEU A 59 -8.62 1.49 9.06
C LEU A 59 -9.94 1.83 9.76
N GLN A 60 -9.91 2.09 11.08
CA GLN A 60 -11.07 2.52 11.84
C GLN A 60 -11.49 3.94 11.46
N GLU A 61 -10.54 4.87 11.34
CA GLU A 61 -10.78 6.27 10.96
C GLU A 61 -11.33 6.39 9.54
N ALA A 62 -10.79 5.64 8.58
CA ALA A 62 -11.32 5.59 7.22
C ALA A 62 -12.58 4.72 7.08
N ARG A 63 -13.13 4.18 8.18
CA ARG A 63 -14.33 3.34 8.20
C ARG A 63 -14.28 2.18 7.20
N VAL A 64 -13.10 1.63 6.93
CA VAL A 64 -12.93 0.51 5.98
C VAL A 64 -13.72 -0.70 6.51
N PRO A 65 -14.60 -1.33 5.71
CA PRO A 65 -15.39 -2.49 6.14
C PRO A 65 -14.50 -3.68 6.54
N PRO A 66 -14.91 -4.53 7.51
CA PRO A 66 -14.13 -5.69 7.94
C PRO A 66 -13.74 -6.65 6.81
N ALA A 67 -14.65 -6.89 5.85
CA ALA A 67 -14.39 -7.72 4.68
C ALA A 67 -13.24 -7.15 3.82
N GLU A 68 -13.21 -5.84 3.62
CA GLU A 68 -12.11 -5.16 2.91
C GLU A 68 -10.83 -5.18 3.74
N ARG A 69 -10.90 -5.02 5.07
CA ARG A 69 -9.71 -5.07 5.95
C ARG A 69 -8.99 -6.41 5.89
N ALA A 70 -9.72 -7.50 5.71
CA ALA A 70 -9.13 -8.84 5.60
C ALA A 70 -8.44 -9.04 4.24
N ARG A 71 -8.98 -8.43 3.19
CA ARG A 71 -8.48 -8.49 1.81
C ARG A 71 -7.61 -7.29 1.44
N LEU A 72 -7.21 -6.47 2.41
CA LEU A 72 -6.43 -5.29 2.14
C LEU A 72 -4.97 -5.69 1.93
N PRO A 73 -4.42 -5.54 0.71
CA PRO A 73 -3.03 -5.89 0.45
C PRO A 73 -2.09 -4.94 1.19
N LEU A 74 -1.15 -5.52 1.90
CA LEU A 74 -0.09 -4.81 2.60
C LEU A 74 1.22 -5.02 1.84
N LEU A 75 1.89 -3.92 1.52
CA LEU A 75 3.17 -3.92 0.83
C LEU A 75 4.29 -3.79 1.86
N PHE A 76 5.13 -4.81 1.94
CA PHE A 76 6.27 -4.86 2.83
C PHE A 76 7.58 -4.74 2.05
N ARG A 77 8.52 -3.96 2.58
CA ARG A 77 9.91 -3.88 2.13
C ARG A 77 10.79 -4.31 3.29
N ASP A 78 11.61 -5.35 3.10
CA ASP A 78 12.49 -5.91 4.15
C ASP A 78 11.75 -6.24 5.47
N GLY A 79 10.47 -6.62 5.38
CA GLY A 79 9.63 -6.92 6.54
C GLY A 79 8.96 -5.71 7.19
N GLU A 80 9.27 -4.49 6.77
CA GLU A 80 8.57 -3.27 7.21
C GLU A 80 7.39 -2.94 6.30
N LEU A 81 6.26 -2.55 6.88
CA LEU A 81 5.10 -2.10 6.13
C LEU A 81 5.37 -0.72 5.51
N VAL A 82 5.34 -0.65 4.17
CA VAL A 82 5.62 0.59 3.42
C VAL A 82 4.38 1.15 2.70
N ALA A 83 3.37 0.33 2.43
CA ALA A 83 2.08 0.80 1.93
C ALA A 83 0.94 -0.15 2.30
N ALA A 84 -0.25 0.40 2.44
CA ALA A 84 -1.49 -0.33 2.67
C ALA A 84 -2.43 -0.02 1.50
N ALA A 85 -2.43 -0.93 0.51
CA ALA A 85 -3.09 -0.79 -0.78
C ALA A 85 -2.75 0.56 -1.45
N ASP A 86 -3.79 1.25 -1.94
CA ASP A 86 -3.77 2.61 -2.47
C ASP A 86 -4.25 3.66 -1.44
N LEU A 87 -4.55 3.25 -0.21
CA LEU A 87 -5.11 4.11 0.84
C LEU A 87 -4.02 4.89 1.59
N TRP A 88 -2.94 4.22 1.99
CA TRP A 88 -1.86 4.83 2.76
C TRP A 88 -0.51 4.37 2.28
N ILE A 89 0.41 5.33 2.23
CA ILE A 89 1.81 5.14 1.86
C ILE A 89 2.66 5.64 3.01
N ASP A 90 3.67 4.87 3.40
CA ASP A 90 4.63 5.27 4.41
C ASP A 90 5.49 6.43 3.91
N ALA A 91 5.79 7.36 4.80
CA ALA A 91 6.61 8.52 4.51
C ALA A 91 8.02 8.14 4.03
N SER A 92 8.54 6.95 4.36
CA SER A 92 9.84 6.46 3.88
C SER A 92 9.89 6.20 2.37
N VAL A 93 8.75 5.90 1.75
CA VAL A 93 8.64 5.63 0.30
C VAL A 93 7.77 6.68 -0.41
N ARG A 94 7.43 7.76 0.29
CA ARG A 94 6.58 8.82 -0.26
C ARG A 94 7.44 9.79 -1.08
N ALA A 95 6.99 10.07 -2.30
CA ALA A 95 7.69 10.98 -3.18
C ALA A 95 7.65 12.43 -2.66
N GLY A 96 8.81 12.96 -2.28
CA GLY A 96 9.03 14.38 -2.02
C GLY A 96 9.23 15.18 -3.31
N GLY A 97 9.35 16.52 -3.23
CA GLY A 97 9.44 17.40 -4.41
C GLY A 97 10.56 17.06 -5.41
N ALA A 98 11.69 16.53 -4.94
CA ALA A 98 12.87 16.23 -5.76
C ALA A 98 12.84 14.87 -6.49
N VAL A 99 11.84 14.01 -6.23
CA VAL A 99 11.81 12.65 -6.77
C VAL A 99 11.46 12.66 -8.25
N ARG A 100 12.31 12.02 -9.07
CA ARG A 100 12.13 11.90 -10.53
C ARG A 100 11.32 10.66 -10.93
N ARG A 101 11.55 9.51 -10.28
CA ARG A 101 10.82 8.27 -10.58
C ARG A 101 9.65 8.08 -9.64
N ARG A 102 8.50 8.60 -10.05
CA ARG A 102 7.27 8.56 -9.26
C ARG A 102 6.30 7.52 -9.78
N ALA A 103 5.49 6.99 -8.88
CA ALA A 103 4.43 6.05 -9.19
C ALA A 103 3.22 6.19 -8.27
N ARG A 104 2.15 5.51 -8.65
CA ARG A 104 0.93 5.36 -7.88
C ARG A 104 0.63 3.88 -7.72
N LEU A 105 0.30 3.50 -6.49
CA LEU A 105 -0.31 2.22 -6.19
C LEU A 105 -1.81 2.31 -6.48
N ILE A 106 -2.32 1.33 -7.22
CA ILE A 106 -3.73 1.16 -7.56
C ILE A 106 -4.12 -0.23 -7.09
N TRP A 107 -5.12 -0.31 -6.21
CA TRP A 107 -5.66 -1.59 -5.80
C TRP A 107 -6.90 -1.93 -6.62
N HIS A 108 -6.75 -2.89 -7.52
CA HIS A 108 -7.85 -3.49 -8.26
C HIS A 108 -8.51 -4.53 -7.37
N LYS A 109 -9.57 -4.14 -6.66
CA LYS A 109 -10.37 -5.07 -5.87
C LYS A 109 -10.97 -6.12 -6.79
N ALA A 110 -10.89 -7.39 -6.41
CA ALA A 110 -11.64 -8.41 -7.13
C ALA A 110 -13.14 -8.10 -7.03
N PRO A 111 -13.92 -8.34 -8.10
CA PRO A 111 -15.37 -8.35 -7.98
C PRO A 111 -15.73 -9.30 -6.86
N HIS A 112 -16.62 -8.83 -6.01
CA HIS A 112 -17.10 -9.51 -4.83
C HIS A 112 -17.85 -10.73 -5.36
N GLY A 113 -17.17 -11.87 -5.44
CA GLY A 113 -17.83 -13.13 -5.70
C GLY A 113 -18.89 -13.31 -4.60
N PRO A 114 -20.17 -13.52 -4.96
CA PRO A 114 -21.20 -13.73 -3.97
C PRO A 114 -20.85 -14.99 -3.16
N CYS A 115 -21.04 -14.90 -1.85
CA CYS A 115 -21.17 -16.09 -1.00
C CYS A 115 -22.34 -16.95 -1.50
#